data_AF-A0A7X2T128-F1
#
_entry.id   AF-A0A7X2T128-F1
#
_cell.length_a   1.000
_cell.length_b   1.000
_cell.length_c   1.000
_cell.angle_alpha   90.00
_cell.angle_beta   90.00
_cell.angle_gamma   90.00
#
_symmetry.space_group_name_H-M   'P 1'
#
loop_
_entity.id
_entity.type
_entity.pdbx_description
1 polymer ?
#
loop_
_entity_poly.entity_id
_entity_poly.type
_entity_poly.pdbx_seq_one_letter_code
_entity_poly.pdbx_strand_id
1 'polypeptide(L)'
;MNDKITIVTAFFQLNRENWSGFERSSMKYIEYFKFWARLKNDMVIYTDKQSSSYIKKARDEFERPNTKIVVIDDWKSIDSELYSSIEKATNNDMSKEFRLQPNNPEVWNVDYNYIMLLKEWCVQDAVNKGLANGTIAWIDFGFNHGGDYYINSEEFDKEWKYNFSDKIHLFKINDFDNLPIYEICRRMNTYIQGDMIVAPDYLWKDLWLMVRENMMALNKCGLSDDDQTILLMSYMNNKDKFEIHDSTWFSPLNDFGNLNLTTKEKININKSRINLFKQNMRFKYKIFKYSYRWYKKLLIDSIKG
;
A
#
# COMPACT_ATOMS: atom_id res chain seq x y z
N MET A 1 3.19 25.11 -16.79
CA MET A 1 2.46 24.06 -16.05
C MET A 1 2.82 24.22 -14.58
N ASN A 2 1.88 23.96 -13.67
CA ASN A 2 2.13 24.12 -12.24
C ASN A 2 2.74 22.80 -11.74
N ASP A 3 4.07 22.75 -11.57
CA ASP A 3 4.80 21.54 -11.12
C ASP A 3 4.58 21.24 -9.61
N LYS A 4 3.54 21.84 -9.02
CA LYS A 4 3.19 21.69 -7.62
C LYS A 4 2.42 20.40 -7.43
N ILE A 5 2.93 19.54 -6.56
CA ILE A 5 2.30 18.27 -6.19
C ILE A 5 1.51 18.47 -4.90
N THR A 6 0.23 18.10 -4.90
CA THR A 6 -0.54 17.97 -3.66
C THR A 6 -0.39 16.54 -3.12
N ILE A 7 -0.18 16.39 -1.82
CA ILE A 7 -0.04 15.08 -1.18
C ILE A 7 -1.35 14.71 -0.50
N VAL A 8 -1.84 13.51 -0.76
CA VAL A 8 -2.96 12.91 -0.03
C VAL A 8 -2.45 11.70 0.74
N THR A 9 -2.88 11.54 1.97
CA THR A 9 -2.54 10.40 2.83
C THR A 9 -3.70 10.08 3.76
N ALA A 10 -3.70 8.90 4.38
CA ALA A 10 -4.71 8.54 5.37
C ALA A 10 -4.16 7.71 6.52
N PHE A 11 -4.74 7.89 7.70
CA PHE A 11 -4.50 7.06 8.87
C PHE A 11 -5.83 6.68 9.53
N PHE A 12 -6.19 5.40 9.40
CA PHE A 12 -7.30 4.80 10.12
C PHE A 12 -6.77 3.74 11.07
N GLN A 13 -7.19 3.79 12.33
CA GLN A 13 -6.70 2.85 13.33
C GLN A 13 -7.17 1.41 13.06
N LEU A 14 -6.19 0.51 12.91
CA LEU A 14 -6.38 -0.93 12.68
C LEU A 14 -6.09 -1.78 13.93
N ASN A 15 -5.71 -1.16 15.05
CA ASN A 15 -5.30 -1.84 16.30
C ASN A 15 -4.28 -2.97 16.08
N ARG A 16 -3.28 -2.69 15.24
CA ARG A 16 -2.25 -3.64 14.81
C ARG A 16 -1.36 -4.15 15.93
N GLU A 17 -1.33 -3.48 17.08
CA GLU A 17 -0.60 -3.90 18.28
C GLU A 17 -0.90 -5.34 18.73
N ASN A 18 -2.06 -5.88 18.35
CA ASN A 18 -2.45 -7.26 18.67
C ASN A 18 -2.16 -8.28 17.55
N TRP A 19 -1.50 -7.88 16.46
CA TRP A 19 -1.26 -8.74 15.30
C TRP A 19 0.11 -9.40 15.40
N SER A 20 0.15 -10.68 15.79
CA SER A 20 1.40 -11.40 16.03
C SER A 20 2.36 -11.36 14.83
N GLY A 21 3.56 -10.80 15.00
CA GLY A 21 4.57 -10.64 13.96
C GLY A 21 4.36 -9.43 13.03
N PHE A 22 3.32 -8.64 13.26
CA PHE A 22 2.92 -7.46 12.49
C PHE A 22 2.57 -6.26 13.38
N GLU A 23 2.99 -6.31 14.65
CA GLU A 23 2.63 -5.38 15.72
C GLU A 23 3.14 -3.97 15.42
N ARG A 24 2.22 -3.00 15.39
CA ARG A 24 2.53 -1.57 15.28
C ARG A 24 1.47 -0.77 16.02
N SER A 25 1.89 0.05 16.98
CA SER A 25 0.97 0.94 17.70
C SER A 25 0.62 2.15 16.84
N SER A 26 -0.52 2.78 17.14
CA SER A 26 -0.93 4.04 16.49
C SER A 26 0.14 5.13 16.68
N MET A 27 0.75 5.20 17.87
CA MET A 27 1.82 6.16 18.14
C MET A 27 3.05 5.92 17.25
N LYS A 28 3.38 4.66 16.93
CA LYS A 28 4.49 4.35 16.02
C LYS A 28 4.24 4.89 14.61
N TYR A 29 2.99 4.83 14.13
CA TYR A 29 2.62 5.44 12.85
C TYR A 29 2.68 6.96 12.88
N ILE A 30 2.29 7.61 14.00
CA ILE A 30 2.46 9.05 14.17
C ILE A 30 3.94 9.45 14.08
N GLU A 31 4.84 8.68 14.70
CA GLU A 31 6.29 8.93 14.60
C GLU A 31 6.82 8.73 13.16
N TYR A 32 6.33 7.73 12.44
CA TYR A 32 6.67 7.54 11.03
C TYR A 32 6.19 8.71 10.18
N PHE A 33 4.96 9.17 10.39
CA PHE A 33 4.43 10.35 9.73
C PHE A 33 5.28 11.59 10.03
N LYS A 34 5.58 11.86 11.31
CA LYS A 34 6.42 13.00 11.74
C LYS A 34 7.77 13.04 11.01
N PHE A 35 8.32 11.89 10.65
CA PHE A 35 9.59 11.82 9.93
C PHE A 35 9.55 12.57 8.59
N TRP A 36 8.49 12.40 7.81
CA TRP A 36 8.36 12.98 6.47
C TRP A 36 7.36 14.14 6.38
N ALA A 37 6.56 14.36 7.44
CA ALA A 37 5.56 15.42 7.56
C ALA A 37 6.14 16.84 7.57
N ARG A 38 7.43 17.04 7.31
CA ARG A 38 8.06 18.34 7.10
C ARG A 38 7.89 18.86 5.68
N LEU A 39 7.45 18.03 4.72
CA LEU A 39 7.23 18.49 3.34
C LEU A 39 6.33 19.73 3.30
N LYS A 40 6.73 20.70 2.47
CA LYS A 40 6.05 22.00 2.30
C LYS A 40 4.85 21.91 1.36
N ASN A 41 4.65 20.79 0.68
CA ASN A 41 3.52 20.53 -0.20
C ASN A 41 2.19 20.70 0.54
N ASP A 42 1.15 21.10 -0.20
CA ASP A 42 -0.23 21.06 0.29
C ASP A 42 -0.57 19.62 0.63
N MET A 43 -1.22 19.40 1.77
CA MET A 43 -1.48 18.06 2.27
C MET A 43 -2.93 17.90 2.68
N VAL A 44 -3.58 16.85 2.16
CA VAL A 44 -4.91 16.42 2.61
C VAL A 44 -4.75 15.10 3.37
N ILE A 45 -5.22 15.05 4.60
CA ILE A 45 -5.07 13.89 5.48
C ILE A 45 -6.43 13.37 5.90
N TYR A 46 -6.73 12.12 5.53
CA TYR A 46 -7.92 11.40 5.97
C TYR A 46 -7.64 10.65 7.26
N THR A 47 -8.54 10.74 8.24
CA THR A 47 -8.29 10.12 9.54
C THR A 47 -9.58 9.97 10.35
N ASP A 48 -9.54 9.15 11.40
CA ASP A 48 -10.58 9.16 12.44
C ASP A 48 -10.45 10.37 13.39
N LYS A 49 -11.52 10.66 14.13
CA LYS A 49 -11.60 11.79 15.07
C LYS A 49 -10.55 11.71 16.19
N GLN A 50 -10.27 10.51 16.70
CA GLN A 50 -9.33 10.29 17.80
C GLN A 50 -7.90 10.65 17.38
N SER A 51 -7.51 10.30 16.16
CA SER A 51 -6.18 10.52 15.61
C SER A 51 -5.98 11.95 15.07
N SER A 52 -7.06 12.65 14.70
CA SER A 52 -7.01 13.97 14.06
C SER A 52 -6.20 15.03 14.82
N SER A 53 -6.30 15.06 16.15
CA SER A 53 -5.60 16.04 17.01
C SER A 53 -4.09 15.82 17.03
N TYR A 54 -3.64 14.56 17.07
CA TYR A 54 -2.22 14.20 17.03
C TYR A 54 -1.59 14.54 15.68
N ILE A 55 -2.31 14.27 14.58
CA ILE A 55 -1.88 14.61 13.22
C ILE A 55 -1.78 16.11 13.03
N LYS A 56 -2.79 16.86 13.49
CA LYS A 56 -2.79 18.32 13.45
C LYS A 56 -1.60 18.89 14.21
N LYS A 57 -1.38 18.43 15.44
CA LYS A 57 -0.23 18.83 16.25
C LYS A 57 1.10 18.52 15.56
N ALA A 58 1.25 17.34 14.94
CA ALA A 58 2.47 16.97 14.21
C ALA A 58 2.79 17.92 13.05
N ARG A 59 1.76 18.42 12.33
CA ARG A 59 1.96 19.39 11.24
C ARG A 59 2.16 20.82 11.76
N ASP A 60 1.49 21.19 12.84
CA ASP A 60 1.65 22.50 13.48
C ASP A 60 3.06 22.66 14.11
N GLU A 61 3.65 21.59 14.66
CA GLU A 61 5.05 21.57 15.14
C GLU A 61 6.08 21.95 14.05
N PHE A 62 5.75 21.75 12.77
CA PHE A 62 6.60 22.11 11.64
C PHE A 62 6.11 23.37 10.91
N GLU A 63 5.16 24.14 11.46
CA GLU A 63 4.61 25.33 10.82
C GLU A 63 4.04 25.04 9.42
N ARG A 64 3.16 24.04 9.32
CA ARG A 64 2.51 23.61 8.07
C ARG A 64 1.02 23.92 8.02
N PRO A 65 0.63 25.20 7.86
CA PRO A 65 -0.78 25.61 7.86
C PRO A 65 -1.55 25.14 6.63
N ASN A 66 -0.87 24.73 5.56
CA ASN A 66 -1.45 24.21 4.31
C ASN A 66 -1.93 22.74 4.41
N THR A 67 -2.22 22.28 5.62
CA THR A 67 -2.72 20.93 5.90
C THR A 67 -4.23 20.97 6.08
N LYS A 68 -4.97 20.18 5.30
CA LYS A 68 -6.41 19.97 5.45
C LYS A 68 -6.65 18.58 6.02
N ILE A 69 -7.43 18.48 7.10
CA ILE A 69 -7.77 17.20 7.73
C ILE A 69 -9.23 16.88 7.44
N VAL A 70 -9.49 15.69 6.90
CA VAL A 70 -10.83 15.16 6.65
C VAL A 70 -11.08 14.03 7.64
N VAL A 71 -12.08 14.21 8.50
CA VAL A 71 -12.43 13.22 9.53
C VAL A 71 -13.48 12.26 9.01
N ILE A 72 -13.19 10.96 9.07
CA ILE A 72 -14.11 9.87 8.74
C ILE A 72 -14.01 8.82 9.86
N ASP A 73 -15.00 8.80 10.74
CA ASP A 73 -15.05 7.84 11.85
C ASP A 73 -15.50 6.45 11.38
N ASP A 74 -16.49 6.40 10.48
CA ASP A 74 -17.02 5.16 9.94
C ASP A 74 -16.50 4.94 8.50
N TRP A 75 -15.21 4.67 8.37
CA TRP A 75 -14.60 4.40 7.07
C TRP A 75 -15.16 3.12 6.42
N LYS A 76 -15.69 2.18 7.21
CA LYS A 76 -16.29 0.92 6.71
C LYS A 76 -17.54 1.18 5.86
N SER A 77 -18.27 2.27 6.10
CA SER A 77 -19.48 2.61 5.32
C SER A 77 -19.23 3.41 4.05
N ILE A 78 -17.97 3.79 3.76
CA ILE A 78 -17.61 4.46 2.51
C ILE A 78 -18.11 3.68 1.28
N ASP A 79 -17.91 2.37 1.28
CA ASP A 79 -18.36 1.42 0.26
C ASP A 79 -18.69 0.08 0.93
N SER A 80 -19.88 0.01 1.52
CA SER A 80 -20.33 -1.16 2.27
C SER A 80 -20.43 -2.41 1.40
N GLU A 81 -20.74 -2.27 0.11
CA GLU A 81 -20.76 -3.38 -0.86
C GLU A 81 -19.36 -3.98 -1.03
N LEU A 82 -18.35 -3.12 -1.26
CA LEU A 82 -16.97 -3.56 -1.37
C LEU A 82 -16.47 -4.20 -0.07
N TYR A 83 -16.74 -3.57 1.07
CA TYR A 83 -16.35 -4.09 2.39
C TYR A 83 -16.94 -5.49 2.62
N SER A 84 -18.25 -5.67 2.42
CA SER A 84 -18.91 -6.98 2.56
C SER A 84 -18.38 -8.02 1.57
N SER A 85 -18.01 -7.60 0.35
CA SER A 85 -17.39 -8.48 -0.65
C SER A 85 -16.01 -8.99 -0.19
N ILE A 86 -15.16 -8.10 0.34
CA ILE A 86 -13.85 -8.44 0.92
C ILE A 86 -14.03 -9.35 2.13
N GLU A 87 -15.00 -9.05 3.00
CA GLU A 87 -15.31 -9.86 4.17
C GLU A 87 -15.64 -11.31 3.79
N LYS A 88 -16.52 -11.48 2.80
CA LYS A 88 -16.92 -12.81 2.31
C LYS A 88 -15.73 -13.58 1.73
N ALA A 89 -14.87 -12.94 0.95
CA ALA A 89 -13.70 -13.60 0.35
C ALA A 89 -12.64 -13.94 1.41
N THR A 90 -12.36 -13.00 2.31
CA THR A 90 -11.36 -13.16 3.38
C THR A 90 -11.77 -14.22 4.40
N ASN A 91 -13.07 -14.37 4.70
CA ASN A 91 -13.58 -15.39 5.61
C ASN A 91 -13.65 -16.81 5.00
N ASN A 92 -13.26 -16.99 3.74
CA ASN A 92 -13.16 -18.31 3.12
C ASN A 92 -11.89 -19.05 3.58
N ASP A 93 -12.06 -20.07 4.43
CA ASP A 93 -10.93 -20.86 4.94
C ASP A 93 -10.17 -21.62 3.85
N MET A 94 -10.81 -21.99 2.74
CA MET A 94 -10.09 -22.59 1.61
C MET A 94 -9.11 -21.59 0.98
N SER A 95 -9.51 -20.33 0.86
CA SER A 95 -8.68 -19.25 0.32
C SER A 95 -7.53 -18.88 1.23
N LYS A 96 -7.72 -18.91 2.55
CA LYS A 96 -6.61 -18.77 3.52
C LYS A 96 -5.61 -19.92 3.37
N GLU A 97 -6.11 -21.15 3.29
CA GLU A 97 -5.29 -22.35 3.14
C GLU A 97 -4.56 -22.42 1.79
N PHE A 98 -5.12 -21.78 0.77
CA PHE A 98 -4.51 -21.64 -0.54
C PHE A 98 -3.22 -20.82 -0.51
N ARG A 99 -3.00 -19.93 0.46
CA ARG A 99 -1.78 -19.08 0.53
C ARG A 99 -0.56 -19.85 1.06
N LEU A 100 0.62 -19.55 0.49
CA LEU A 100 1.90 -20.03 1.03
C LEU A 100 2.21 -19.46 2.42
N GLN A 101 1.73 -18.25 2.72
CA GLN A 101 1.92 -17.57 4.01
C GLN A 101 0.56 -17.12 4.58
N PRO A 102 -0.23 -18.04 5.14
CA PRO A 102 -1.60 -17.76 5.57
C PRO A 102 -1.74 -16.76 6.73
N ASN A 103 -0.63 -16.45 7.41
CA ASN A 103 -0.62 -15.59 8.60
C ASN A 103 -0.42 -14.10 8.26
N ASN A 104 -0.16 -13.77 6.99
CA ASN A 104 -0.02 -12.38 6.56
C ASN A 104 -1.37 -11.64 6.65
N PRO A 105 -1.40 -10.37 7.06
CA PRO A 105 -2.65 -9.62 7.24
C PRO A 105 -3.54 -9.60 5.99
N GLU A 106 -2.94 -9.52 4.80
CA GLU A 106 -3.69 -9.50 3.53
C GLU A 106 -4.54 -10.77 3.28
N VAL A 107 -4.28 -11.84 4.03
CA VAL A 107 -4.98 -13.13 3.91
C VAL A 107 -6.19 -13.24 4.81
N TRP A 108 -6.15 -12.63 6.00
CA TRP A 108 -7.13 -12.91 7.06
C TRP A 108 -7.81 -11.65 7.62
N ASN A 109 -7.30 -10.46 7.32
CA ASN A 109 -7.79 -9.23 7.92
C ASN A 109 -8.58 -8.39 6.90
N VAL A 110 -9.90 -8.37 7.06
CA VAL A 110 -10.84 -7.61 6.22
C VAL A 110 -10.55 -6.12 6.27
N ASP A 111 -10.35 -5.60 7.48
CA ASP A 111 -10.13 -4.19 7.74
C ASP A 111 -8.82 -3.70 7.08
N TYR A 112 -7.77 -4.52 7.12
CA TYR A 112 -6.51 -4.25 6.44
C TYR A 112 -6.70 -4.13 4.93
N ASN A 113 -7.28 -5.15 4.29
CA ASN A 113 -7.46 -5.18 2.84
C ASN A 113 -8.32 -4.00 2.36
N TYR A 114 -9.38 -3.69 3.09
CA TYR A 114 -10.24 -2.57 2.74
C TYR A 114 -9.56 -1.21 2.93
N ILE A 115 -8.83 -0.98 4.03
CA ILE A 115 -8.09 0.28 4.22
C ILE A 115 -6.97 0.45 3.18
N MET A 116 -6.30 -0.63 2.77
CA MET A 116 -5.31 -0.55 1.68
C MET A 116 -5.94 -0.11 0.35
N LEU A 117 -7.19 -0.47 0.07
CA LEU A 117 -7.91 0.00 -1.12
C LEU A 117 -8.47 1.42 -0.99
N LEU A 118 -8.71 1.91 0.22
CA LEU A 118 -9.26 3.25 0.42
C LEU A 118 -8.25 4.37 0.07
N LYS A 119 -7.01 4.03 -0.27
CA LYS A 119 -5.98 4.97 -0.71
C LYS A 119 -6.48 5.78 -1.92
N GLU A 120 -6.88 5.08 -2.98
CA GLU A 120 -7.37 5.67 -4.22
C GLU A 120 -8.68 6.43 -4.00
N TRP A 121 -9.57 5.90 -3.14
CA TRP A 121 -10.81 6.58 -2.77
C TRP A 121 -10.54 7.91 -2.06
N CYS A 122 -9.59 7.96 -1.11
CA CYS A 122 -9.25 9.18 -0.39
C CYS A 122 -8.75 10.26 -1.36
N VAL A 123 -7.93 9.89 -2.34
CA VAL A 123 -7.45 10.85 -3.33
C VAL A 123 -8.58 11.33 -4.24
N GLN A 124 -9.42 10.40 -4.74
CA GLN A 124 -10.58 10.75 -5.54
C GLN A 124 -11.54 11.69 -4.78
N ASP A 125 -11.82 11.40 -3.51
CA ASP A 125 -12.68 12.24 -2.66
C ASP A 125 -12.06 13.63 -2.44
N ALA A 126 -10.74 13.73 -2.28
CA ALA A 126 -10.04 15.01 -2.16
C ALA A 126 -10.17 15.85 -3.44
N VAL A 127 -10.11 15.21 -4.61
CA VAL A 127 -10.36 15.86 -5.91
C VAL A 127 -11.81 16.34 -6.00
N ASN A 128 -12.78 15.47 -5.71
CA ASN A 128 -14.21 15.79 -5.79
C ASN A 128 -14.61 16.96 -4.87
N LYS A 129 -13.97 17.08 -3.70
CA LYS A 129 -14.17 18.18 -2.75
C LYS A 129 -13.39 19.45 -3.09
N GLY A 130 -12.59 19.45 -4.17
CA GLY A 130 -11.71 20.56 -4.54
C GLY A 130 -10.59 20.80 -3.52
N LEU A 131 -10.23 19.79 -2.72
CA LEU A 131 -9.17 19.89 -1.72
C LEU A 131 -7.78 19.71 -2.34
N ALA A 132 -7.70 18.95 -3.44
CA ALA A 132 -6.51 18.68 -4.23
C ALA A 132 -6.83 18.83 -5.74
N ASN A 133 -5.86 19.28 -6.53
CA ASN A 133 -5.95 19.44 -7.99
C ASN A 133 -4.55 19.37 -8.64
N GLY A 134 -4.51 19.26 -9.96
CA GLY A 134 -3.27 19.13 -10.73
C GLY A 134 -2.62 17.76 -10.51
N THR A 135 -1.31 17.74 -10.30
CA THR A 135 -0.59 16.49 -9.98
C THR A 135 -0.77 16.15 -8.50
N ILE A 136 -1.26 14.95 -8.23
CA ILE A 136 -1.51 14.49 -6.86
C ILE A 136 -0.74 13.21 -6.59
N ALA A 137 -0.11 13.16 -5.43
CA ALA A 137 0.57 11.97 -4.94
C ALA A 137 -0.15 11.40 -3.72
N TRP A 138 -0.46 10.10 -3.77
CA TRP A 138 -0.64 9.33 -2.55
C TRP A 138 0.73 9.03 -1.94
N ILE A 139 0.87 9.25 -0.63
CA ILE A 139 2.00 8.76 0.17
C ILE A 139 1.45 8.06 1.41
N ASP A 140 1.87 6.83 1.66
CA ASP A 140 1.47 6.10 2.86
C ASP A 140 1.78 6.89 4.14
N PHE A 141 0.83 6.93 5.08
CA PHE A 141 1.02 7.70 6.31
C PHE A 141 2.27 7.25 7.10
N GLY A 142 2.52 5.94 7.11
CA GLY A 142 3.70 5.32 7.71
C GLY A 142 4.94 5.28 6.81
N PHE A 143 5.00 6.04 5.71
CA PHE A 143 6.10 6.03 4.74
C PHE A 143 7.48 6.14 5.42
N ASN A 144 8.47 5.46 4.82
CA ASN A 144 9.84 5.34 5.31
C ASN A 144 10.01 4.63 6.67
N HIS A 145 8.93 4.24 7.36
CA HIS A 145 8.96 3.62 8.70
C HIS A 145 9.93 4.30 9.68
N GLY A 146 10.03 5.63 9.62
CA GLY A 146 10.88 6.42 10.51
C GLY A 146 12.39 6.17 10.37
N GLY A 147 12.87 5.66 9.23
CA GLY A 147 14.31 5.49 9.01
C GLY A 147 14.75 4.31 8.14
N ASP A 148 13.83 3.60 7.48
CA ASP A 148 14.16 2.38 6.74
C ASP A 148 14.97 2.67 5.48
N TYR A 149 14.64 3.74 4.76
CA TYR A 149 15.33 4.17 3.54
C TYR A 149 15.98 5.55 3.70
N TYR A 150 15.22 6.59 4.05
CA TYR A 150 15.75 7.92 4.38
C TYR A 150 16.15 7.98 5.84
N ILE A 151 17.28 8.61 6.15
CA ILE A 151 17.82 8.61 7.52
C ILE A 151 17.79 9.96 8.23
N ASN A 152 17.53 11.06 7.50
CA ASN A 152 17.50 12.41 8.06
C ASN A 152 16.15 13.08 7.79
N SER A 153 15.34 13.25 8.83
CA SER A 153 14.00 13.86 8.72
C SER A 153 14.06 15.37 8.45
N GLU A 154 15.12 16.07 8.87
CA GLU A 154 15.27 17.52 8.67
C GLU A 154 15.31 17.90 7.18
N GLU A 155 15.78 16.99 6.32
CA GLU A 155 15.90 17.22 4.88
C GLU A 155 14.56 17.23 4.13
N PHE A 156 13.48 16.76 4.78
CA PHE A 156 12.12 16.83 4.26
C PHE A 156 11.52 18.25 4.36
N ASP A 157 12.21 19.24 4.93
CA ASP A 157 11.78 20.65 4.98
C ASP A 157 11.87 21.37 3.62
N LYS A 158 11.32 20.75 2.57
CA LYS A 158 11.36 21.19 1.17
C LYS A 158 10.01 20.98 0.51
N GLU A 159 9.78 21.68 -0.59
CA GLU A 159 8.63 21.43 -1.47
C GLU A 159 9.04 20.43 -2.54
N TRP A 160 8.33 19.31 -2.62
CA TRP A 160 8.51 18.33 -3.69
C TRP A 160 7.86 18.82 -4.99
N LYS A 161 8.67 18.85 -6.06
CA LYS A 161 8.24 19.19 -7.41
C LYS A 161 8.84 18.20 -8.39
N TYR A 162 8.03 17.75 -9.34
CA TYR A 162 8.47 16.93 -10.45
C TYR A 162 7.45 17.00 -11.58
N ASN A 163 7.94 17.01 -12.81
CA ASN A 163 7.09 17.07 -13.99
C ASN A 163 6.77 15.64 -14.47
N PHE A 164 5.80 15.02 -13.78
CA PHE A 164 5.25 13.73 -14.19
C PHE A 164 4.47 13.86 -15.50
N SER A 165 4.41 12.78 -16.28
CA SER A 165 3.58 12.73 -17.47
C SER A 165 2.08 12.68 -17.11
N ASP A 166 1.22 12.81 -18.10
CA ASP A 166 -0.24 12.79 -17.93
C ASP A 166 -0.79 11.35 -17.80
N LYS A 167 -0.24 10.59 -16.85
CA LYS A 167 -0.50 9.17 -16.61
C LYS A 167 -0.53 8.82 -15.13
N ILE A 168 -1.03 7.63 -14.81
CA ILE A 168 -0.91 7.04 -13.48
C ILE A 168 0.48 6.40 -13.35
N HIS A 169 1.28 6.94 -12.44
CA HIS A 169 2.63 6.49 -12.17
C HIS A 169 2.64 5.51 -10.99
N LEU A 170 3.12 4.30 -11.26
CA LEU A 170 3.35 3.25 -10.27
C LEU A 170 4.84 2.87 -10.25
N PHE A 171 5.30 2.42 -9.09
CA PHE A 171 6.70 2.09 -8.86
C PHE A 171 6.83 0.59 -8.61
N LYS A 172 7.65 -0.11 -9.40
CA LYS A 172 7.88 -1.56 -9.25
C LYS A 172 9.21 -1.86 -8.56
N ILE A 173 9.21 -2.89 -7.70
CA ILE A 173 10.41 -3.45 -7.07
C ILE A 173 10.91 -4.73 -7.71
N ASN A 174 10.05 -5.41 -8.46
CA ASN A 174 10.38 -6.65 -9.15
C ASN A 174 9.80 -6.60 -10.56
N ASP A 175 10.50 -7.24 -11.49
CA ASP A 175 10.01 -7.36 -12.87
C ASP A 175 8.74 -8.18 -12.94
N PHE A 176 7.82 -7.74 -13.81
CA PHE A 176 6.61 -8.49 -14.10
C PHE A 176 6.94 -9.83 -14.74
N ASP A 177 6.14 -10.83 -14.40
CA ASP A 177 6.19 -12.15 -15.03
C ASP A 177 4.80 -12.51 -15.58
N ASN A 178 4.71 -13.70 -16.17
CA ASN A 178 3.48 -14.22 -16.76
C ASN A 178 2.65 -15.05 -15.76
N LEU A 179 2.88 -14.91 -14.44
CA LEU A 179 2.07 -15.64 -13.47
C LEU A 179 0.63 -15.10 -13.50
N PRO A 180 -0.38 -15.98 -13.51
CA PRO A 180 -1.76 -15.55 -13.36
C PRO A 180 -1.98 -14.96 -11.96
N ILE A 181 -2.96 -14.06 -11.83
CA ILE A 181 -3.24 -13.35 -10.56
C ILE A 181 -3.41 -14.32 -9.38
N TYR A 182 -4.10 -15.45 -9.55
CA TYR A 182 -4.28 -16.42 -8.47
C TYR A 182 -2.94 -17.03 -8.00
N GLU A 183 -1.95 -17.19 -8.87
CA GLU A 183 -0.60 -17.64 -8.49
C GLU A 183 0.18 -16.56 -7.76
N ILE A 184 0.02 -15.30 -8.18
CA ILE A 184 0.60 -14.15 -7.50
C ILE A 184 0.05 -14.06 -6.08
N CYS A 185 -1.27 -14.17 -5.92
CA CYS A 185 -1.92 -14.28 -4.62
C CYS A 185 -1.36 -15.48 -3.82
N ARG A 186 -1.32 -16.68 -4.41
CA ARG A 186 -0.82 -17.88 -3.73
C ARG A 186 0.58 -17.69 -3.15
N ARG A 187 1.48 -17.11 -3.95
CA ARG A 187 2.90 -16.92 -3.63
C ARG A 187 3.15 -15.68 -2.79
N MET A 188 2.25 -14.70 -2.86
CA MET A 188 2.35 -13.39 -2.23
C MET A 188 3.54 -12.62 -2.80
N ASN A 189 3.62 -12.63 -4.13
CA ASN A 189 4.67 -11.92 -4.87
C ASN A 189 4.29 -10.44 -4.98
N THR A 190 5.22 -9.57 -4.58
CA THR A 190 5.04 -8.13 -4.69
C THR A 190 5.79 -7.61 -5.91
N TYR A 191 5.10 -6.94 -6.83
CA TYR A 191 5.71 -6.31 -8.02
C TYR A 191 5.69 -4.80 -7.88
N ILE A 192 4.50 -4.22 -7.66
CA ILE A 192 4.26 -2.78 -7.49
C ILE A 192 4.28 -2.44 -6.00
N GLN A 193 4.87 -1.30 -5.65
CA GLN A 193 4.81 -0.74 -4.31
C GLN A 193 3.47 -0.01 -4.11
N GLY A 194 2.87 -0.16 -2.92
CA GLY A 194 1.64 0.56 -2.55
C GLY A 194 1.89 1.86 -1.77
N ASP A 195 3.16 2.18 -1.46
CA ASP A 195 3.53 3.27 -0.57
C ASP A 195 3.51 4.65 -1.23
N MET A 196 3.61 4.71 -2.56
CA MET A 196 3.51 5.94 -3.33
C MET A 196 2.84 5.70 -4.69
N ILE A 197 1.90 6.57 -5.05
CA ILE A 197 1.22 6.59 -6.36
C ILE A 197 1.09 8.04 -6.79
N VAL A 198 1.37 8.36 -8.06
CA VAL A 198 1.23 9.74 -8.56
C VAL A 198 0.37 9.75 -9.80
N ALA A 199 -0.59 10.65 -9.90
CA ALA A 199 -1.39 10.82 -11.10
C ALA A 199 -1.95 12.25 -11.18
N PRO A 200 -2.27 12.75 -12.39
CA PRO A 200 -3.10 13.93 -12.53
C PRO A 200 -4.50 13.69 -11.93
N ASP A 201 -5.07 14.75 -11.36
CA ASP A 201 -6.34 14.74 -10.63
C ASP A 201 -7.49 14.01 -11.35
N TYR A 202 -7.64 14.22 -12.65
CA TYR A 202 -8.72 13.63 -13.44
C TYR A 202 -8.59 12.11 -13.62
N LEU A 203 -7.41 11.51 -13.43
CA LEU A 203 -7.21 10.05 -13.51
C LEU A 203 -7.50 9.31 -12.20
N TRP A 204 -7.60 10.01 -11.07
CA TRP A 204 -7.85 9.36 -9.78
C TRP A 204 -9.25 8.73 -9.68
N LYS A 205 -10.25 9.29 -10.37
CA LYS A 205 -11.57 8.66 -10.50
C LYS A 205 -11.47 7.34 -11.24
N ASP A 206 -10.75 7.30 -12.36
CA ASP A 206 -10.55 6.09 -13.13
C ASP A 206 -9.79 5.05 -12.31
N LEU A 207 -8.74 5.47 -11.59
CA LEU A 207 -7.97 4.57 -10.75
C LEU A 207 -8.80 3.95 -9.63
N TRP A 208 -9.61 4.74 -8.91
CA TRP A 208 -10.53 4.23 -7.89
C TRP A 208 -11.50 3.18 -8.46
N LEU A 209 -12.10 3.47 -9.62
CA LEU A 209 -13.03 2.53 -10.25
C LEU A 209 -12.33 1.22 -10.65
N MET A 210 -11.13 1.31 -11.24
CA MET A 210 -10.34 0.12 -11.60
C MET A 210 -9.99 -0.73 -10.37
N VAL A 211 -9.50 -0.14 -9.28
CA VAL A 211 -9.13 -0.91 -8.08
C VAL A 211 -10.35 -1.55 -7.41
N ARG A 212 -11.46 -0.81 -7.33
CA ARG A 212 -12.73 -1.33 -6.81
C ARG A 212 -13.21 -2.53 -7.62
N GLU A 213 -13.27 -2.41 -8.94
CA GLU A 213 -13.73 -3.47 -9.84
C GLU A 213 -12.82 -4.70 -9.78
N ASN A 214 -11.50 -4.51 -9.74
CA ASN A 214 -10.53 -5.59 -9.65
C ASN A 214 -10.61 -6.34 -8.32
N MET A 215 -10.78 -5.63 -7.19
CA MET A 215 -11.02 -6.29 -5.91
C MET A 215 -12.33 -7.08 -5.92
N MET A 216 -13.42 -6.49 -6.44
CA MET A 216 -14.71 -7.19 -6.57
C MET A 216 -14.59 -8.45 -7.45
N ALA A 217 -13.82 -8.40 -8.53
CA ALA A 217 -13.56 -9.55 -9.39
C ALA A 217 -12.75 -10.64 -8.67
N LEU A 218 -11.70 -10.26 -7.94
CA LEU A 218 -10.89 -11.19 -7.15
C LEU A 218 -11.74 -11.88 -6.05
N ASN A 219 -12.57 -11.09 -5.36
CA ASN A 219 -13.48 -11.58 -4.32
C ASN A 219 -14.50 -12.58 -4.85
N LYS A 220 -15.00 -12.41 -6.08
CA LYS A 220 -15.90 -13.38 -6.74
C LYS A 220 -15.24 -14.74 -6.96
N CYS A 221 -13.92 -14.79 -7.11
CA CYS A 221 -13.14 -16.02 -7.16
C CYS A 221 -12.77 -16.56 -5.76
N GLY A 222 -13.25 -15.92 -4.70
CA GLY A 222 -13.02 -16.29 -3.31
C GLY A 222 -11.68 -15.79 -2.76
N LEU A 223 -10.91 -15.00 -3.49
CA LEU A 223 -9.63 -14.46 -3.02
C LEU A 223 -9.78 -12.97 -2.66
N SER A 224 -9.01 -12.50 -1.69
CA SER A 224 -8.82 -11.07 -1.40
C SER A 224 -7.33 -10.85 -1.15
N ASP A 225 -6.84 -9.64 -1.45
CA ASP A 225 -5.43 -9.28 -1.29
C ASP A 225 -5.28 -7.80 -0.91
N ASP A 226 -4.05 -7.31 -0.78
CA ASP A 226 -3.78 -5.89 -0.57
C ASP A 226 -3.74 -5.08 -1.89
N ASP A 227 -3.52 -3.77 -1.75
CA ASP A 227 -3.48 -2.79 -2.83
C ASP A 227 -2.44 -3.13 -3.91
N GLN A 228 -1.31 -3.73 -3.55
CA GLN A 228 -0.22 -4.02 -4.47
C GLN A 228 -0.65 -4.95 -5.60
N THR A 229 -1.39 -6.01 -5.25
CA THR A 229 -1.94 -6.96 -6.23
C THR A 229 -3.04 -6.31 -7.07
N ILE A 230 -3.88 -5.48 -6.45
CA ILE A 230 -4.99 -4.83 -7.14
C ILE A 230 -4.50 -3.75 -8.12
N LEU A 231 -3.47 -2.98 -7.76
CA LEU A 231 -2.80 -2.04 -8.64
C LEU A 231 -2.16 -2.74 -9.84
N LEU A 232 -1.57 -3.92 -9.63
CA LEU A 232 -1.08 -4.76 -10.72
C LEU A 232 -2.20 -5.18 -11.67
N MET A 233 -3.35 -5.62 -11.15
CA MET A 233 -4.52 -5.94 -11.98
C MET A 233 -4.99 -4.72 -12.80
N SER A 234 -5.03 -3.53 -12.17
CA SER A 234 -5.42 -2.28 -12.83
C SER A 234 -4.48 -1.93 -13.98
N TYR A 235 -3.16 -2.04 -13.75
CA TYR A 235 -2.14 -1.85 -14.78
C TYR A 235 -2.29 -2.86 -15.93
N MET A 236 -2.42 -4.16 -15.62
CA MET A 236 -2.48 -5.22 -16.63
C MET A 236 -3.65 -5.03 -17.61
N ASN A 237 -4.78 -4.52 -17.11
CA ASN A 237 -6.01 -4.34 -17.88
C ASN A 237 -6.08 -3.00 -18.63
N ASN A 238 -5.26 -2.01 -18.28
CA ASN A 238 -5.37 -0.63 -18.81
C ASN A 238 -3.99 0.02 -19.05
N LYS A 239 -3.04 -0.74 -19.62
CA LYS A 239 -1.61 -0.37 -19.71
C LYS A 239 -1.32 1.02 -20.27
N ASP A 240 -2.16 1.52 -21.17
CA ASP A 240 -2.03 2.83 -21.81
C ASP A 240 -2.15 3.99 -20.81
N LYS A 241 -2.97 3.84 -19.75
CA LYS A 241 -3.18 4.84 -18.70
C LYS A 241 -2.03 4.94 -17.71
N PHE A 242 -1.11 3.99 -17.71
CA PHE A 242 -0.06 3.87 -16.69
C PHE A 242 1.34 4.12 -17.25
N GLU A 243 2.22 4.55 -16.36
CA GLU A 243 3.66 4.57 -16.54
C GLU A 243 4.31 3.88 -15.34
N ILE A 244 5.17 2.90 -15.62
CA ILE A 244 5.79 2.05 -14.59
C ILE A 244 7.26 2.42 -14.45
N HIS A 245 7.68 2.65 -13.22
CA HIS A 245 9.04 3.05 -12.89
C HIS A 245 9.76 1.96 -12.10
N ASP A 246 10.98 1.61 -12.51
CA ASP A 246 11.88 0.80 -11.68
C ASP A 246 12.25 1.57 -10.41
N SER A 247 12.09 0.93 -9.25
CA SER A 247 12.25 1.57 -7.95
C SER A 247 12.75 0.59 -6.89
N THR A 248 13.32 1.12 -5.82
CA THR A 248 13.54 0.38 -4.57
C THR A 248 12.52 0.83 -3.53
N TRP A 249 12.22 -0.01 -2.55
CA TRP A 249 11.19 0.31 -1.56
C TRP A 249 11.46 1.66 -0.89
N PHE A 250 10.46 2.57 -0.88
CA PHE A 250 10.55 3.97 -0.45
C PHE A 250 11.38 4.94 -1.31
N SER A 251 12.08 4.51 -2.36
CA SER A 251 12.92 5.42 -3.19
C SER A 251 12.21 6.41 -4.12
N PRO A 252 10.90 6.31 -4.47
CA PRO A 252 10.30 7.22 -5.45
C PRO A 252 10.50 8.71 -5.17
N LEU A 253 10.47 9.15 -3.92
CA LEU A 253 10.68 10.56 -3.58
C LEU A 253 12.11 11.04 -3.84
N ASN A 254 13.11 10.16 -3.70
CA ASN A 254 14.49 10.44 -4.08
C ASN A 254 14.64 10.48 -5.60
N ASP A 255 14.10 9.46 -6.26
CA ASP A 255 14.28 9.23 -7.70
C ASP A 255 13.53 10.28 -8.54
N PHE A 256 12.42 10.80 -8.02
CA PHE A 256 11.52 11.73 -8.69
C PHE A 256 11.25 13.01 -7.90
N GLY A 257 12.18 13.46 -7.04
CA GLY A 257 11.94 14.67 -6.23
C GLY A 257 13.03 15.73 -6.21
N ASN A 258 14.23 15.41 -6.70
CA ASN A 258 15.41 16.30 -6.62
C ASN A 258 15.59 16.93 -5.22
N LEU A 259 15.16 16.22 -4.18
CA LEU A 259 15.14 16.72 -2.80
C LEU A 259 16.51 16.57 -2.12
N ASN A 260 17.47 15.85 -2.73
CA ASN A 260 18.78 15.52 -2.16
C ASN A 260 18.64 14.94 -0.75
N LEU A 261 17.82 13.90 -0.60
CA LEU A 261 17.59 13.23 0.68
C LEU A 261 18.67 12.19 0.92
N THR A 262 19.20 12.15 2.13
CA THR A 262 20.18 11.18 2.57
C THR A 262 19.50 9.83 2.76
N THR A 263 19.96 8.85 1.99
CA THR A 263 19.45 7.48 2.02
C THR A 263 20.42 6.57 2.77
N LYS A 264 19.92 5.49 3.35
CA LYS A 264 20.74 4.38 3.83
C LYS A 264 21.55 3.86 2.65
N GLU A 265 22.87 3.79 2.81
CA GLU A 265 23.71 3.14 1.82
C GLU A 265 23.11 1.78 1.48
N LYS A 266 22.97 1.49 0.18
CA LYS A 266 22.70 0.14 -0.28
C LYS A 266 23.89 -0.68 0.21
N ILE A 267 23.72 -1.38 1.33
CA ILE A 267 24.67 -2.41 1.72
C ILE A 267 24.64 -3.38 0.55
N ASN A 268 25.70 -3.38 -0.25
CA ASN A 268 25.96 -4.43 -1.22
C ASN A 268 26.25 -5.67 -0.39
N ILE A 269 25.20 -6.25 0.17
CA ILE A 269 25.24 -7.56 0.75
C ILE A 269 25.44 -8.44 -0.47
N ASN A 270 26.70 -8.68 -0.81
CA ASN A 270 27.08 -9.82 -1.60
C ASN A 270 26.53 -11.00 -0.81
N LYS A 271 25.29 -11.40 -1.12
CA LYS A 271 24.51 -12.34 -0.29
C LYS A 271 25.39 -13.57 -0.24
N SER A 272 25.99 -13.81 0.93
CA SER A 272 26.91 -14.92 1.09
C SER A 272 26.20 -16.17 0.58
N ARG A 273 26.94 -17.11 -0.02
CA ARG A 273 26.33 -18.37 -0.49
C ARG A 273 25.47 -19.02 0.60
N ILE A 274 25.81 -18.81 1.87
CA ILE A 274 25.06 -19.18 3.07
C ILE A 274 23.69 -18.48 3.15
N ASN A 275 23.61 -17.15 2.97
CA ASN A 275 22.34 -16.42 3.00
C ASN A 275 21.42 -16.81 1.84
N LEU A 276 21.98 -16.99 0.64
CA LEU A 276 21.23 -17.49 -0.51
C LEU A 276 20.69 -18.90 -0.25
N PHE A 277 21.53 -19.78 0.29
CA PHE A 277 21.14 -21.13 0.69
C PHE A 277 20.03 -21.11 1.76
N LYS A 278 20.17 -20.28 2.81
CA LYS A 278 19.14 -20.11 3.85
C LYS A 278 17.81 -19.63 3.27
N GLN A 279 17.82 -18.67 2.34
CA GLN A 279 16.62 -18.18 1.67
C GLN A 279 15.95 -19.30 0.86
N ASN A 280 16.73 -20.06 0.10
CA ASN A 280 16.25 -21.22 -0.66
C ASN A 280 15.66 -22.31 0.25
N MET A 281 16.30 -22.62 1.38
CA MET A 281 15.79 -23.61 2.34
C MET A 281 14.48 -23.15 2.99
N ARG A 282 14.37 -21.86 3.35
CA ARG A 282 13.10 -21.28 3.85
C ARG A 282 11.99 -21.40 2.82
N PHE A 283 12.28 -21.13 1.55
CA PHE A 283 11.29 -21.26 0.48
C PHE A 283 10.85 -22.72 0.28
N LYS A 284 11.79 -23.66 0.23
CA LYS A 284 11.49 -25.10 0.16
C LYS A 284 10.64 -25.57 1.34
N TYR A 285 10.94 -25.09 2.55
CA TYR A 285 10.15 -25.40 3.74
C TYR A 285 8.72 -24.87 3.64
N LYS A 286 8.52 -23.63 3.13
CA LYS A 286 7.17 -23.08 2.87
C LYS A 286 6.39 -23.95 1.89
N ILE A 287 7.03 -24.36 0.78
CA ILE A 287 6.41 -25.28 -0.20
C ILE A 287 6.04 -26.60 0.46
N PHE A 288 6.96 -27.23 1.21
CA PHE A 288 6.68 -28.49 1.88
C PHE A 288 5.49 -28.37 2.85
N LYS A 289 5.47 -27.32 3.68
CA LYS A 289 4.36 -27.07 4.62
C LYS A 289 3.04 -26.88 3.87
N TYR A 290 3.05 -26.13 2.78
CA TYR A 290 1.88 -25.94 1.92
C TYR A 290 1.39 -27.26 1.31
N SER A 291 2.27 -28.02 0.66
CA SER A 291 1.93 -29.30 0.02
C SER A 291 1.39 -30.30 1.04
N TYR A 292 1.98 -30.36 2.23
CA TYR A 292 1.52 -31.24 3.31
C TYR A 292 0.13 -30.85 3.84
N ARG A 293 -0.15 -29.55 4.01
CA ARG A 293 -1.48 -29.04 4.39
C ARG A 293 -2.54 -29.44 3.36
N TRP A 294 -2.25 -29.19 2.08
CA TRP A 294 -3.17 -29.52 0.99
C TRP A 294 -3.37 -31.03 0.82
N TYR A 295 -2.30 -31.82 0.91
CA TYR A 295 -2.39 -33.28 0.90
C TYR A 295 -3.35 -33.79 1.99
N LYS A 296 -3.20 -33.31 3.23
CA LYS A 296 -4.10 -33.68 4.33
C LYS A 296 -5.55 -33.30 4.05
N LYS A 297 -5.78 -32.09 3.52
CA LYS A 297 -7.13 -31.59 3.23
C LYS A 297 -7.80 -32.42 2.14
N LEU A 298 -7.11 -32.66 1.02
CA LEU A 298 -7.61 -33.48 -0.08
C LEU A 298 -7.85 -34.93 0.33
N LEU A 299 -7.01 -35.51 1.21
CA LEU A 299 -7.29 -36.83 1.79
C LEU A 299 -8.58 -36.85 2.60
N ILE A 300 -8.80 -35.86 3.47
CA ILE A 300 -10.04 -35.75 4.26
C ILE A 300 -11.25 -35.60 3.33
N ASP A 301 -11.14 -34.82 2.27
CA ASP A 301 -12.23 -34.59 1.32
C ASP A 301 -12.48 -35.83 0.43
N SER A 302 -11.44 -36.60 0.08
CA SER A 302 -11.59 -37.87 -0.65
C SER A 302 -12.37 -38.94 0.13
N ILE A 303 -12.43 -38.81 1.45
CA ILE A 303 -13.23 -39.68 2.33
C ILE A 303 -14.70 -39.23 2.36
N LYS A 304 -14.99 -37.99 1.95
CA LYS A 304 -16.34 -37.40 1.95
C LYS A 304 -17.10 -37.57 0.63
N GLY A 305 -16.43 -38.01 -0.44
CA GLY A 305 -17.01 -38.23 -1.78
C GLY A 305 -16.70 -37.09 -2.74
#